data_AF-A0A2S7C3Q0-F1
#
_entry.id   AF-A0A2S7C3Q0-F1
#
_cell.length_a   1.000
_cell.length_b   1.000
_cell.length_c   1.000
_cell.angle_alpha   90.00
_cell.angle_beta   90.00
_cell.angle_gamma   90.00
#
_symmetry.space_group_name_H-M   'P 1'
#
loop_
_entity.id
_entity.type
_entity.pdbx_description
1 polymer ?
#
loop_
_entity_poly.entity_id
_entity_poly.type
_entity_poly.pdbx_seq_one_letter_code
_entity_poly.pdbx_strand_id
1 'polypeptide(L)'
;MRSDYKENDVQPVKVEKVGSNSLQITYHMPAESLFYSPGVDFVTDHGVLRIAIRRCGISDKCDAMAKAVMPTAEPWTPKVTVPYAGERVLMVYADTEETFTH
;
A
#
# COMPACT_ATOMS: atom_id res chain seq x y z
N MET A 1 -8.34 10.66 -1.04
CA MET A 1 -7.53 9.49 -1.50
C MET A 1 -8.51 8.38 -1.83
N ARG A 2 -8.30 7.63 -2.92
CA ARG A 2 -9.20 6.52 -3.32
C ARG A 2 -8.34 5.29 -3.66
N SER A 3 -8.66 4.16 -3.04
CA SER A 3 -8.12 2.86 -3.43
C SER A 3 -9.09 2.18 -4.39
N ASP A 4 -8.50 1.40 -5.29
CA ASP A 4 -9.22 0.63 -6.31
C ASP A 4 -9.34 -0.86 -5.90
N TYR A 5 -8.69 -1.27 -4.81
CA TYR A 5 -8.76 -2.60 -4.21
C TYR A 5 -9.66 -2.61 -2.98
N LYS A 6 -10.48 -3.64 -2.85
CA LYS A 6 -11.17 -3.93 -1.58
C LYS A 6 -10.19 -4.51 -0.58
N GLU A 7 -10.52 -4.43 0.70
CA GLU A 7 -9.67 -4.99 1.77
C GLU A 7 -9.32 -6.47 1.49
N ASN A 8 -10.34 -7.31 1.27
CA ASN A 8 -10.16 -8.74 1.06
C ASN A 8 -9.35 -9.12 -0.20
N ASP A 9 -9.19 -8.21 -1.17
CA ASP A 9 -8.44 -8.49 -2.40
C ASP A 9 -6.93 -8.50 -2.16
N VAL A 10 -6.46 -7.83 -1.11
CA VAL A 10 -5.04 -7.55 -0.86
C VAL A 10 -4.53 -8.05 0.49
N GLN A 11 -5.39 -8.72 1.26
CA GLN A 11 -5.02 -9.35 2.53
C GLN A 11 -4.15 -10.60 2.32
N PRO A 12 -3.21 -10.90 3.23
CA PRO A 12 -2.92 -10.16 4.46
C PRO A 12 -2.14 -8.86 4.22
N VAL A 13 -2.59 -7.75 4.80
CA VAL A 13 -1.85 -6.48 4.85
C VAL A 13 -1.12 -6.39 6.18
N LYS A 14 0.18 -6.13 6.12
CA LYS A 14 1.04 -5.89 7.27
C LYS A 14 1.70 -4.54 7.13
N VAL A 15 1.65 -3.75 8.19
CA VAL A 15 2.37 -2.50 8.29
C VAL A 15 3.38 -2.66 9.43
N GLU A 16 4.65 -2.36 9.19
CA GLU A 16 5.72 -2.52 10.17
C GLU A 16 6.65 -1.30 10.12
N LYS A 17 7.10 -0.83 11.29
CA LYS A 17 8.14 0.21 11.36
C LYS A 17 9.48 -0.37 10.92
N VAL A 18 10.15 0.31 9.98
CA VAL A 18 11.50 -0.02 9.55
C VAL A 18 12.41 1.17 9.85
N GLY A 19 13.17 1.04 10.94
CA GLY A 19 13.96 2.14 11.48
C GLY A 19 13.09 3.22 12.13
N SER A 20 13.64 4.43 12.23
CA SER A 20 13.02 5.54 12.97
C SER A 20 12.04 6.39 12.15
N ASN A 21 12.12 6.31 10.81
CA ASN A 21 11.48 7.29 9.92
C ASN A 21 10.73 6.67 8.73
N SER A 22 10.49 5.36 8.74
CA SER A 22 9.85 4.66 7.63
C SER A 22 8.91 3.56 8.12
N LEU A 23 7.87 3.31 7.34
CA LEU A 23 7.03 2.13 7.45
C LEU A 23 7.20 1.27 6.20
N GLN A 24 7.23 -0.04 6.40
CA GLN A 24 7.11 -1.01 5.34
C GLN A 24 5.71 -1.60 5.37
N ILE A 25 5.00 -1.44 4.26
CA ILE A 25 3.72 -2.09 4.01
C ILE A 25 3.99 -3.31 3.16
N THR A 26 3.44 -4.44 3.58
CA THR A 26 3.51 -5.72 2.87
C THR A 26 2.08 -6.17 2.65
N TYR A 27 1.69 -6.49 1.42
CA TYR A 27 0.34 -6.91 1.09
C TYR A 27 0.37 -8.03 0.07
N HIS A 28 -0.74 -8.75 -0.10
CA HIS A 28 -0.88 -9.71 -1.18
C HIS A 28 -1.30 -9.00 -2.46
N MET A 29 -0.61 -9.25 -3.56
CA MET A 29 -1.03 -8.77 -4.87
C MET A 29 -1.89 -9.83 -5.55
N PRO A 30 -3.18 -9.57 -5.84
CA PRO A 30 -4.01 -10.52 -6.54
C PRO A 30 -3.48 -10.76 -7.95
N ALA A 31 -3.58 -12.00 -8.41
CA ALA A 31 -3.21 -12.36 -9.77
C ALA A 31 -4.26 -11.85 -10.76
N GLU A 32 -4.00 -10.70 -11.36
CA GLU A 32 -4.89 -10.06 -12.33
C GLU A 32 -4.25 -10.04 -13.72
N SER A 33 -5.01 -10.37 -14.77
CA SER A 33 -4.46 -10.44 -16.14
C SER A 33 -4.32 -9.07 -16.81
N LEU A 34 -5.12 -8.09 -16.39
CA LEU A 34 -5.18 -6.75 -17.00
C LEU A 34 -4.73 -5.64 -16.06
N PHE A 35 -4.47 -5.96 -14.80
CA PHE A 35 -4.16 -5.00 -13.75
C PHE A 35 -2.96 -5.46 -12.95
N TYR A 36 -2.27 -4.50 -12.34
CA TYR A 36 -1.20 -4.73 -11.38
C TYR A 36 -1.18 -3.61 -10.35
N SER A 37 -0.50 -3.85 -9.24
CA SER A 37 -0.28 -2.81 -8.24
C SER A 37 1.15 -2.25 -8.34
N PRO A 38 1.34 -1.01 -8.82
CA PRO A 38 2.66 -0.38 -8.88
C PRO A 38 3.19 0.05 -7.50
N GLY A 39 2.36 0.00 -6.46
CA GLY A 39 2.67 0.46 -5.12
C GLY A 39 1.50 1.17 -4.45
N VAL A 40 1.81 2.16 -3.61
CA VAL A 40 0.81 2.89 -2.83
C VAL A 40 0.93 4.39 -3.03
N ASP A 41 -0.21 5.06 -2.94
CA ASP A 41 -0.27 6.50 -2.71
C ASP A 41 -0.42 6.75 -1.22
N PHE A 42 0.20 7.82 -0.74
CA PHE A 42 0.13 8.18 0.67
C PHE A 42 0.05 9.69 0.84
N VAL A 43 -0.67 10.12 1.86
CA VAL A 43 -0.77 11.54 2.24
C VAL A 43 -0.86 11.65 3.75
N THR A 44 -0.07 12.55 4.32
CA THR A 44 -0.21 12.93 5.73
C THR A 44 -1.23 14.07 5.82
N ASP A 45 -2.32 13.83 6.56
CA ASP A 45 -3.38 14.79 6.80
C ASP A 45 -3.69 14.83 8.30
N HIS A 46 -3.58 16.01 8.92
CA HIS A 46 -3.86 16.22 10.35
C HIS A 46 -3.20 15.21 11.32
N GLY A 47 -1.96 14.77 11.05
CA GLY A 47 -1.24 13.81 11.89
C GLY A 47 -1.68 12.34 11.70
N VAL A 48 -2.35 12.06 10.58
CA VAL A 48 -2.69 10.72 10.11
C VAL A 48 -2.05 10.49 8.75
N LEU A 49 -1.21 9.45 8.66
CA LEU A 49 -0.67 8.95 7.40
C LEU A 49 -1.71 8.04 6.75
N ARG A 50 -2.37 8.53 5.72
CA ARG A 50 -3.31 7.76 4.90
C ARG A 50 -2.56 7.08 3.77
N ILE A 51 -2.77 5.78 3.59
CA ILE A 51 -2.15 4.96 2.53
C ILE A 51 -3.23 4.24 1.72
N ALA A 52 -3.13 4.24 0.39
CA ALA A 52 -4.01 3.47 -0.51
C ALA A 52 -3.16 2.67 -1.50
N ILE A 53 -3.45 1.37 -1.63
CA ILE A 53 -2.86 0.54 -2.68
C ILE A 53 -3.48 0.94 -4.02
N ARG A 54 -2.63 1.21 -5.01
CA ARG A 54 -3.07 1.55 -6.36
C ARG A 54 -3.22 0.29 -7.18
N ARG A 55 -4.31 0.23 -7.96
CA ARG A 55 -4.55 -0.75 -9.02
C ARG A 55 -4.47 -0.01 -10.34
N CYS A 56 -3.68 -0.53 -11.25
CA CYS A 56 -3.40 0.13 -12.51
C CYS A 56 -3.53 -0.84 -13.66
N GLY A 57 -4.14 -0.41 -14.76
CA GLY A 57 -4.17 -1.19 -15.98
C GLY A 57 -2.76 -1.38 -16.54
N ILE A 58 -2.47 -2.56 -17.10
CA ILE A 58 -1.17 -2.82 -17.75
C ILE A 58 -0.88 -1.89 -18.93
N SER A 59 -1.91 -1.28 -19.51
CA SER A 59 -1.82 -0.29 -20.59
C SER A 59 -1.66 1.15 -20.10
N ASP A 60 -1.84 1.40 -18.80
CA ASP A 60 -1.88 2.74 -18.23
C ASP A 60 -0.51 3.14 -17.67
N LYS A 61 -0.11 4.39 -17.89
CA LYS A 61 1.03 4.99 -17.18
C LYS A 61 0.57 5.41 -15.79
N CYS A 62 0.64 4.48 -14.86
CA CYS A 62 0.19 4.67 -13.50
C CYS A 62 1.42 4.76 -12.57
N ASP A 63 1.72 5.96 -12.11
CA ASP A 63 2.79 6.21 -11.16
C ASP A 63 2.21 6.26 -9.74
N ALA A 64 2.65 5.33 -8.89
CA ALA A 64 2.40 5.40 -7.45
C ALA A 64 3.44 6.29 -6.76
N MET A 65 3.04 6.97 -5.69
CA MET A 65 3.96 7.81 -4.90
C MET A 65 5.10 7.00 -4.26
N ALA A 66 4.79 5.82 -3.75
CA ALA A 66 5.80 4.85 -3.27
C ALA A 66 5.66 3.54 -4.05
N LYS A 67 6.77 3.07 -4.60
CA LYS A 67 6.80 1.92 -5.51
C LYS A 67 6.82 0.60 -4.75
N ALA A 68 6.07 -0.38 -5.26
CA ALA A 68 6.15 -1.77 -4.83
C ALA A 68 7.44 -2.42 -5.30
N VAL A 69 8.12 -3.09 -4.38
CA VAL A 69 9.26 -3.96 -4.64
C VAL A 69 8.77 -5.39 -4.48
N MET A 70 8.83 -6.18 -5.55
CA MET A 70 8.49 -7.60 -5.52
C MET A 70 9.73 -8.42 -5.14
N PRO A 71 9.75 -9.08 -3.97
CA PRO A 71 10.86 -9.94 -3.59
C PRO A 71 10.92 -11.18 -4.48
N THR A 72 12.12 -11.61 -4.90
CA THR A 72 12.30 -12.81 -5.73
C THR A 72 11.73 -14.08 -5.08
N ALA A 73 11.80 -14.19 -3.76
CA ALA A 73 11.28 -15.33 -3.01
C ALA A 73 9.76 -15.34 -2.87
N GLU A 74 9.11 -14.18 -2.95
CA GLU A 74 7.68 -14.00 -2.68
C GLU A 74 7.08 -13.01 -3.68
N PRO A 75 6.96 -13.37 -4.98
CA PRO A 75 6.62 -12.44 -6.06
C PRO A 75 5.19 -11.86 -5.94
N TRP A 76 4.34 -12.48 -5.13
CA TRP A 76 2.95 -12.07 -4.88
C TRP A 76 2.78 -11.26 -3.59
N THR A 77 3.88 -10.96 -2.91
CA THR A 77 3.87 -10.24 -1.64
C THR A 77 4.76 -8.99 -1.75
N PRO A 78 4.33 -7.97 -2.52
CA PRO A 78 5.08 -6.74 -2.66
C PRO A 78 5.33 -6.05 -1.32
N LYS A 79 6.48 -5.40 -1.23
CA LYS A 79 6.88 -4.53 -0.11
C LYS A 79 6.95 -3.09 -0.60
N VAL A 80 6.35 -2.18 0.13
CA VAL A 80 6.35 -0.75 -0.17
C VAL A 80 6.86 -0.01 1.05
N THR A 81 7.84 0.87 0.86
CA THR A 81 8.36 1.72 1.94
C THR A 81 7.83 3.13 1.80
N VAL A 82 7.23 3.66 2.86
CA VAL A 82 6.75 5.04 2.93
C VAL A 82 7.43 5.78 4.08
N PRO A 83 7.66 7.09 3.96
CA PRO A 83 8.16 7.90 5.07
C PRO A 83 7.12 7.93 6.21
N TYR A 84 7.62 7.98 7.44
CA TYR A 84 6.82 7.98 8.66
C TYR A 84 7.45 8.85 9.74
N ALA A 85 6.66 9.71 10.37
CA ALA A 85 7.10 10.65 11.39
C ALA A 85 6.40 10.45 12.76
N GLY A 86 5.74 9.32 12.98
CA GLY A 86 5.04 9.02 14.23
C GLY A 86 3.53 9.23 14.18
N GLU A 87 2.98 9.49 12.99
CA GLU A 87 1.54 9.69 12.76
C GLU A 87 0.73 8.42 13.01
N ARG A 88 -0.59 8.55 13.18
CA ARG A 88 -1.46 7.38 13.09
C ARG A 88 -1.49 6.88 11.65
N VAL A 89 -1.49 5.57 11.43
CA VAL A 89 -1.54 5.00 10.07
C VAL A 89 -2.97 4.56 9.76
N LEU A 90 -3.50 4.99 8.61
CA LEU A 90 -4.80 4.61 8.11
C LEU A 90 -4.66 4.04 6.70
N MET A 91 -4.93 2.76 6.54
CA MET A 91 -5.03 2.11 5.25
C MET A 91 -6.45 2.31 4.70
N VAL A 92 -6.55 2.83 3.47
CA VAL A 92 -7.83 3.08 2.81
C VAL A 92 -7.99 2.08 1.69
N TYR A 93 -9.09 1.33 1.73
CA TYR A 93 -9.53 0.41 0.70
C TYR A 93 -10.74 1.00 -0.06
N ALA A 94 -11.19 0.32 -1.11
CA ALA A 94 -12.33 0.75 -1.91
C ALA A 94 -13.66 0.69 -1.13
N ASP A 95 -13.74 -0.20 -0.13
CA ASP A 95 -14.95 -0.52 0.62
C ASP A 95 -14.86 -0.18 2.12
N THR A 96 -13.65 -0.05 2.67
CA THR A 96 -13.44 0.18 4.11
C THR A 96 -12.11 0.88 4.38
N GLU A 97 -11.88 1.25 5.64
CA GLU A 97 -10.63 1.83 6.14
C GLU A 97 -10.16 1.03 7.36
N GLU A 98 -8.86 0.77 7.45
CA GLU A 98 -8.24 0.01 8.54
C GLU A 98 -7.17 0.86 9.22
N THR A 99 -7.25 0.99 10.54
CA THR A 99 -6.29 1.77 11.32
C THR A 99 -5.21 0.86 11.90
N PHE A 100 -3.95 1.22 11.66
CA PHE A 100 -2.79 0.57 12.26
C PHE A 100 -2.19 1.47 13.34
N THR A 101 -2.00 0.91 14.54
CA THR A 101 -1.33 1.58 15.67
C THR A 101 0.07 1.00 15.84
N HIS A 102 1.09 1.86 15.85
CA HIS A 102 2.50 1.48 15.99
C HIS A 102 3.24 2.25 17.07
#